data_AF-A0A536HB10-F1
#
_entry.id   AF-A0A536HB10-F1
#
_cell.length_a   1.000
_cell.length_b   1.000
_cell.length_c   1.000
_cell.angle_alpha   90.00
_cell.angle_beta   90.00
_cell.angle_gamma   90.00
#
_symmetry.space_group_name_H-M   'P 1'
#
loop_
_entity.id
_entity.type
_entity.pdbx_description
1 polymer ?
#
loop_
_entity_poly.entity_id
_entity_poly.type
_entity_poly.pdbx_seq_one_letter_code
_entity_poly.pdbx_strand_id
1 'polypeptide(L)'
;MARADALARLAWAYGIHQARRRLTRRRSQLADLVETYAADGIRAVEPEMRERHPHLVNCINCGLCALAAGRLGKTRLPDLASSYMRLYARLSEASADLAGDGGVAPDLAAAASVCPVGLPLDEVAAVVRRMTTR
;
A
#
# COMPACT_ATOMS: atom_id res chain seq x y z
N MET A 1 15.46 -48.84 -22.83
CA MET A 1 16.65 -47.95 -22.81
C MET A 1 16.32 -46.47 -23.03
N ALA A 2 15.45 -46.09 -23.99
CA ALA A 2 15.15 -44.67 -24.28
C ALA A 2 14.59 -43.84 -23.10
N ARG A 3 13.79 -44.44 -22.21
CA ARG A 3 13.19 -43.73 -21.06
C ARG A 3 14.21 -43.36 -19.98
N ALA A 4 15.15 -44.25 -19.68
CA ALA A 4 16.18 -43.99 -18.68
C ALA A 4 17.13 -42.88 -19.15
N ASP A 5 17.51 -42.88 -20.43
CA ASP A 5 18.34 -41.84 -21.01
C ASP A 5 17.63 -40.48 -21.04
N ALA A 6 16.33 -40.46 -21.37
CA ALA A 6 15.50 -39.25 -21.30
C ALA A 6 15.41 -38.69 -19.87
N LEU A 7 15.22 -39.54 -18.87
CA LEU A 7 15.18 -39.13 -17.46
C LEU A 7 16.53 -38.62 -16.96
N ALA A 8 17.64 -39.24 -17.37
CA ALA A 8 18.98 -38.78 -17.04
C ALA A 8 19.27 -37.40 -17.63
N ARG A 9 18.92 -37.17 -18.90
CA ARG A 9 19.05 -35.85 -19.55
C ARG A 9 18.19 -34.79 -18.87
N LEU A 10 16.96 -35.14 -18.49
CA LEU A 10 16.07 -34.23 -17.77
C LEU A 10 16.63 -33.87 -16.38
N ALA A 11 17.09 -34.87 -15.62
CA ALA A 11 17.69 -34.67 -14.31
C ALA A 11 18.96 -33.79 -14.40
N TRP A 12 19.79 -34.03 -15.41
CA TRP A 12 20.98 -33.22 -15.69
C TRP A 12 20.62 -31.77 -16.04
N ALA A 13 19.69 -31.57 -16.98
CA ALA A 13 19.24 -30.23 -17.37
C ALA A 13 18.62 -29.47 -16.20
N TYR A 14 17.79 -30.13 -15.39
CA TYR A 14 17.19 -29.56 -14.20
C TYR A 14 18.23 -29.26 -13.12
N GLY A 15 19.21 -30.14 -12.92
CA GLY A 15 20.33 -29.93 -12.01
C GLY A 15 21.16 -28.70 -12.40
N ILE A 16 21.51 -28.56 -13.69
CA ILE A 16 22.19 -27.37 -14.21
C ILE A 16 21.33 -26.12 -14.01
N HIS A 17 20.03 -26.18 -14.31
CA HIS A 17 19.13 -25.04 -14.12
C HIS A 17 19.11 -24.57 -12.66
N GLN A 18 18.99 -25.50 -11.72
CA GLN A 18 18.97 -25.20 -10.29
C GLN A 18 20.32 -24.69 -9.79
N ALA A 19 21.42 -25.30 -10.24
CA ALA A 19 22.77 -24.84 -9.93
C ALA A 19 22.99 -23.41 -10.43
N ARG A 20 22.62 -23.11 -11.68
CA ARG A 20 22.64 -21.75 -12.23
C ARG A 20 21.81 -20.82 -11.38
N ARG A 21 20.53 -21.15 -11.12
CA ARG A 21 19.62 -20.29 -10.36
C ARG A 21 20.11 -19.98 -8.94
N ARG A 22 20.81 -20.92 -8.29
CA ARG A 22 21.38 -20.74 -6.94
C ARG A 22 22.72 -20.00 -6.94
N LEU A 23 23.57 -20.24 -7.95
CA LEU A 23 24.93 -19.69 -8.01
C LEU A 23 25.00 -18.34 -8.72
N THR A 24 24.08 -18.03 -9.64
CA THR A 24 23.99 -16.68 -10.21
C THR A 24 23.30 -15.76 -9.22
N ARG A 25 24.04 -14.77 -8.73
CA ARG A 25 23.46 -13.63 -8.01
C ARG A 25 22.41 -12.98 -8.92
N ARG A 26 21.15 -12.95 -8.49
CA ARG A 26 20.11 -12.23 -9.23
C ARG A 26 20.54 -10.77 -9.38
N ARG A 27 20.75 -10.32 -10.61
CA ARG A 27 20.90 -8.90 -10.90
C ARG A 27 19.57 -8.23 -10.54
N SER A 28 19.62 -7.23 -9.68
CA SER A 28 18.44 -6.41 -9.41
C SER A 28 18.03 -5.72 -10.72
N GLN A 29 16.75 -5.83 -11.09
CA GLN A 29 16.16 -5.06 -12.19
C GLN A 29 15.53 -3.75 -11.69
N LEU A 30 15.77 -3.38 -10.43
CA LEU A 30 15.13 -2.23 -9.80
C LEU A 30 15.47 -0.92 -10.51
N ALA A 31 16.73 -0.74 -10.93
CA ALA A 31 17.15 0.46 -11.64
C ALA A 31 16.40 0.59 -12.98
N ASP A 32 16.42 -0.47 -13.79
CA ASP A 32 15.71 -0.55 -15.07
C ASP A 32 14.20 -0.30 -14.89
N LEU A 33 13.60 -0.82 -13.81
CA LEU A 33 12.19 -0.61 -13.48
C LEU A 33 11.88 0.85 -13.10
N VAL A 34 12.69 1.45 -12.23
CA VAL A 34 12.51 2.85 -11.80
C VAL A 34 12.67 3.80 -12.98
N GLU A 35 13.67 3.55 -13.85
CA GLU A 35 13.87 4.33 -15.07
C GLU A 35 12.66 4.23 -16.01
N THR A 36 12.14 3.02 -16.24
CA THR A 36 10.99 2.77 -17.11
C THR A 36 9.75 3.57 -16.70
N TYR A 37 9.49 3.66 -15.38
CA TYR A 37 8.27 4.29 -14.86
C TYR A 37 8.49 5.71 -14.29
N ALA A 38 9.68 6.28 -14.48
CA ALA A 38 10.00 7.62 -13.96
C ALA A 38 9.06 8.70 -14.53
N ALA A 39 8.66 8.58 -15.80
CA ALA A 39 7.73 9.47 -16.47
C ALA A 39 6.31 9.41 -15.86
N ASP A 40 5.91 8.24 -15.35
CA ASP A 40 4.65 8.03 -14.64
C ASP A 40 4.71 8.50 -13.17
N GLY A 41 5.83 9.09 -12.77
CA GLY A 41 6.05 9.59 -11.42
C GLY A 41 6.43 8.53 -10.40
N ILE A 42 6.70 7.28 -10.83
CA ILE A 42 7.25 6.25 -9.94
C ILE A 42 8.71 6.62 -9.62
N ARG A 43 9.00 6.81 -8.34
CA ARG A 43 10.31 7.25 -7.85
C ARG A 43 10.77 6.36 -6.70
N ALA A 44 12.07 6.35 -6.46
CA ALA A 44 12.61 5.72 -5.27
C ALA A 44 11.99 6.38 -4.01
N VAL A 45 11.63 5.55 -3.05
CA VAL A 45 11.13 6.01 -1.75
C VAL A 45 12.31 6.53 -0.95
N GLU A 46 12.29 7.83 -0.62
CA GLU A 46 13.29 8.48 0.23
C GLU A 46 13.41 7.78 1.60
N PRO A 47 14.59 7.80 2.24
CA PRO A 47 14.80 7.14 3.54
C PRO A 47 13.77 7.55 4.61
N GLU A 48 13.51 8.85 4.73
CA GLU A 48 12.52 9.39 5.68
C GLU A 48 11.11 8.85 5.39
N MET A 49 10.72 8.79 4.12
CA MET A 49 9.44 8.21 3.70
C MET A 49 9.37 6.72 4.01
N ARG A 50 10.50 5.99 3.92
CA ARG A 50 10.57 4.56 4.23
C ARG A 50 10.39 4.30 5.72
N GLU A 51 10.95 5.16 6.57
CA GLU A 51 10.77 5.08 8.03
C GLU A 51 9.33 5.39 8.43
N ARG A 52 8.68 6.35 7.76
CA ARG A 52 7.26 6.68 8.00
C ARG A 52 6.30 5.65 7.43
N HIS A 53 6.70 4.90 6.41
CA HIS A 53 5.82 4.00 5.65
C HIS A 53 5.05 2.99 6.54
N PRO A 54 5.65 2.31 7.53
CA PRO A 54 4.91 1.40 8.41
C PRO A 54 3.77 2.09 9.16
N HIS A 55 3.99 3.30 9.68
CA HIS A 55 2.96 4.08 10.39
C HIS A 55 1.77 4.46 9.51
N LEU A 56 2.01 4.49 8.20
CA LEU A 56 1.01 4.77 7.19
C LEU A 56 0.29 3.46 6.78
N VAL A 57 1.02 2.36 6.53
CA VAL A 57 0.45 1.19 5.84
C VAL A 57 -0.14 0.12 6.72
N ASN A 58 0.02 0.21 8.03
CA ASN A 58 -0.35 -0.85 8.96
C ASN A 58 -1.86 -0.99 9.22
N CYS A 59 -2.72 -0.27 8.50
CA CYS A 59 -4.17 -0.44 8.62
C CYS A 59 -4.59 -1.90 8.40
N ILE A 60 -5.16 -2.52 9.43
CA ILE A 60 -5.68 -3.89 9.39
C ILE A 60 -7.18 -3.97 9.07
N ASN A 61 -7.80 -2.85 8.70
CA ASN A 61 -9.22 -2.78 8.35
C ASN A 61 -10.19 -3.27 9.46
N CYS A 62 -9.90 -2.96 10.73
CA CYS A 62 -10.73 -3.39 11.87
C CYS A 62 -12.01 -2.58 12.08
N GLY A 63 -12.09 -1.34 11.58
CA GLY A 63 -13.30 -0.50 11.66
C GLY A 63 -13.52 0.29 12.97
N LEU A 64 -12.71 0.09 14.01
CA LEU A 64 -12.89 0.77 15.32
C LEU A 64 -12.88 2.30 15.22
N CYS A 65 -11.98 2.86 14.40
CA CYS A 65 -11.90 4.29 14.16
C CYS A 65 -13.18 4.87 13.55
N ALA A 66 -13.90 4.11 12.71
CA ALA A 66 -15.16 4.54 12.13
C ALA A 66 -16.27 4.69 13.19
N LEU A 67 -16.32 3.76 14.15
CA LEU A 67 -17.26 3.79 15.26
C LEU A 67 -16.97 4.98 16.18
N ALA A 68 -15.72 5.18 16.57
CA ALA A 68 -15.32 6.26 17.47
C ALA A 68 -15.47 7.66 16.84
N ALA A 69 -15.26 7.78 15.51
CA ALA A 69 -15.45 9.04 14.80
C ALA A 69 -16.92 9.49 14.70
N GLY A 70 -17.89 8.64 15.08
CA GLY A 70 -19.32 8.92 14.92
C GLY A 70 -19.75 9.08 13.45
N ARG A 71 -19.08 8.38 12.52
CA ARG A 71 -19.18 8.64 11.08
C ARG A 71 -19.92 7.53 10.33
N LEU A 72 -20.90 7.92 9.51
CA LEU A 72 -21.60 7.08 8.54
C LEU A 72 -21.46 7.67 7.13
N GLY A 73 -20.25 7.62 6.57
CA GLY A 73 -19.90 8.20 5.25
C GLY A 73 -19.94 7.19 4.09
N LYS A 74 -19.71 7.67 2.85
CA LYS A 74 -19.65 6.89 1.60
C LYS A 74 -18.45 5.94 1.53
N THR A 75 -17.36 6.27 2.21
CA THR A 75 -16.19 5.41 2.42
C THR A 75 -16.19 4.88 3.84
N ARG A 76 -15.79 3.62 4.09
CA ARG A 76 -15.54 3.21 5.49
C ARG A 76 -14.25 3.90 5.96
N LEU A 77 -14.14 4.27 7.23
CA LEU A 77 -12.94 4.94 7.75
C LEU A 77 -11.64 4.12 7.61
N PRO A 78 -11.67 2.77 7.64
CA PRO A 78 -10.55 1.97 7.17
C PRO A 78 -10.15 2.18 5.71
N ASP A 79 -11.13 2.49 4.86
CA ASP A 79 -10.88 2.87 3.47
C ASP A 79 -10.19 4.22 3.44
N LEU A 80 -10.46 5.17 4.34
CA LEU A 80 -9.71 6.44 4.43
C LEU A 80 -8.21 6.20 4.66
N ALA A 81 -7.86 5.28 5.57
CA ALA A 81 -6.49 4.88 5.84
C ALA A 81 -5.84 4.05 4.71
N SER A 82 -6.60 3.57 3.73
CA SER A 82 -6.07 2.88 2.54
C SER A 82 -6.23 3.70 1.24
N SER A 83 -7.04 4.76 1.27
CA SER A 83 -7.41 5.59 0.11
C SER A 83 -6.21 6.30 -0.48
N TYR A 84 -5.28 6.76 0.36
CA TYR A 84 -4.08 7.45 -0.09
C TYR A 84 -3.00 6.52 -0.67
N MET A 85 -3.12 5.20 -0.48
CA MET A 85 -2.09 4.25 -0.95
C MET A 85 -2.57 3.26 -2.00
N ARG A 86 -3.89 3.09 -2.16
CA ARG A 86 -4.40 2.03 -3.04
C ARG A 86 -5.46 2.48 -4.04
N LEU A 87 -6.19 3.56 -3.81
CA LEU A 87 -7.38 3.86 -4.60
C LEU A 87 -7.61 5.37 -4.76
N TYR A 88 -6.86 6.02 -5.66
CA TYR A 88 -7.14 7.39 -6.12
C TYR A 88 -8.61 7.59 -6.53
N ALA A 89 -9.26 6.55 -7.07
CA ALA A 89 -10.69 6.56 -7.43
C ALA A 89 -11.64 6.84 -6.25
N ARG A 90 -11.20 6.65 -5.01
CA ARG A 90 -12.00 6.87 -3.78
C ARG A 90 -11.75 8.23 -3.15
N LEU A 91 -10.85 9.03 -3.71
CA LEU A 91 -10.41 10.30 -3.14
C LEU A 91 -11.55 11.32 -2.99
N SER A 92 -12.46 11.40 -3.97
CA SER A 92 -13.62 12.29 -3.94
C SER A 92 -14.60 11.94 -2.81
N GLU A 93 -14.87 10.64 -2.63
CA GLU A 93 -15.74 10.15 -1.55
C GLU A 93 -15.09 10.33 -0.18
N ALA A 94 -13.78 10.04 -0.06
CA ALA A 94 -13.02 10.28 1.15
C ALA A 94 -13.05 11.77 1.54
N SER A 95 -12.92 12.68 0.56
CA SER A 95 -13.01 14.12 0.77
C SER A 95 -14.40 14.57 1.21
N ALA A 96 -15.46 14.04 0.59
CA ALA A 96 -16.84 14.35 0.98
C ALA A 96 -17.10 13.96 2.44
N ASP A 97 -16.63 12.79 2.84
CA ASP A 97 -16.85 12.32 4.20
C ASP A 97 -15.98 13.03 5.26
N LEU A 98 -14.87 13.64 4.87
CA LEU A 98 -14.08 14.53 5.74
C LEU A 98 -14.72 15.90 5.91
N ALA A 99 -15.56 16.32 4.96
CA ALA A 99 -16.36 17.53 5.07
C ALA A 99 -17.56 17.33 6.03
N GLY A 100 -17.97 16.09 6.26
CA GLY A 100 -19.09 15.74 7.14
C GLY A 100 -20.44 15.77 6.43
N ASP A 101 -21.44 15.14 7.04
CA ASP A 101 -22.84 15.27 6.63
C ASP A 101 -23.51 16.39 7.44
N GLY A 102 -24.21 17.30 6.77
CA GLY A 102 -24.83 18.47 7.43
C GLY A 102 -23.84 19.42 8.13
N GLY A 103 -22.53 19.37 7.82
CA GLY A 103 -21.50 20.25 8.39
C GLY A 103 -20.85 19.76 9.69
N VAL A 104 -21.18 18.55 10.16
CA VAL A 104 -20.51 17.95 11.33
C VAL A 104 -19.34 17.10 10.86
N ALA A 105 -18.12 17.60 11.07
CA ALA A 105 -16.90 16.88 10.74
C ALA A 105 -16.67 15.69 11.69
N PRO A 106 -16.03 14.59 11.22
CA PRO A 106 -15.72 13.44 12.07
C PRO A 106 -14.70 13.78 13.16
N ASP A 107 -14.86 13.18 14.33
CA ASP A 107 -13.89 13.28 15.43
C ASP A 107 -12.69 12.36 15.15
N LEU A 108 -11.68 12.93 14.48
CA LEU A 108 -10.46 12.20 14.11
C LEU A 108 -9.56 11.90 15.32
N ALA A 109 -9.62 12.71 16.38
CA ALA A 109 -8.86 12.49 17.61
C ALA A 109 -9.42 11.27 18.37
N ALA A 110 -10.75 11.19 18.52
CA ALA A 110 -11.41 10.00 19.04
C ALA A 110 -11.10 8.77 18.18
N ALA A 111 -11.18 8.90 16.86
CA ALA A 111 -10.87 7.83 15.91
C ALA A 111 -9.42 7.31 16.02
N ALA A 112 -8.45 8.20 16.21
CA ALA A 112 -7.04 7.84 16.34
C ALA A 112 -6.77 7.13 17.68
N SER A 113 -7.42 7.56 18.77
CA SER A 113 -7.23 6.98 20.10
C SER A 113 -7.66 5.52 20.23
N VAL A 114 -8.56 5.05 19.37
CA VAL A 114 -9.03 3.66 19.34
C VAL A 114 -8.30 2.79 18.31
N CYS A 115 -7.32 3.34 17.58
CA CYS A 115 -6.64 2.61 16.53
C CYS A 115 -5.61 1.62 17.11
N PRO A 116 -5.77 0.29 16.94
CA PRO A 116 -4.86 -0.70 17.55
C PRO A 116 -3.45 -0.69 16.95
N VAL A 117 -3.29 -0.07 15.77
CA VAL A 117 -2.04 0.01 15.02
C VAL A 117 -1.50 1.44 14.93
N GLY A 118 -2.13 2.41 15.62
CA GLY A 118 -1.63 3.77 15.73
C GLY A 118 -1.58 4.57 14.43
N LEU A 119 -2.58 4.44 13.55
CA LEU A 119 -2.64 5.22 12.31
C LEU A 119 -2.80 6.73 12.60
N PRO A 120 -2.01 7.61 11.94
CA PRO A 120 -2.11 9.06 12.12
C PRO A 120 -3.26 9.63 11.27
N LEU A 121 -4.50 9.44 11.72
CA LEU A 121 -5.70 9.77 10.95
C LEU A 121 -5.83 11.27 10.60
N ASP A 122 -5.32 12.17 11.45
CA ASP A 122 -5.26 13.61 11.17
C ASP A 122 -4.33 13.94 10.00
N GLU A 123 -3.15 13.31 9.95
CA GLU A 123 -2.21 13.48 8.85
C GLU A 123 -2.80 12.96 7.53
N VAL A 124 -3.45 11.78 7.59
CA VAL A 124 -4.13 11.19 6.44
C VAL A 124 -5.25 12.10 5.93
N ALA A 125 -6.07 12.66 6.83
CA ALA A 125 -7.12 13.59 6.47
C ALA A 125 -6.56 14.86 5.80
N ALA A 126 -5.45 15.40 6.31
CA ALA A 126 -4.78 16.55 5.72
C ALA A 126 -4.25 16.25 4.30
N VAL A 127 -3.70 15.05 4.07
CA VAL A 127 -3.28 14.60 2.74
C VAL A 127 -4.46 14.54 1.78
N VAL A 128 -5.56 13.90 2.17
CA VAL A 128 -6.77 13.79 1.34
C VAL A 128 -7.26 15.16 0.91
N ARG A 129 -7.37 16.12 1.85
CA ARG A 129 -7.78 17.51 1.56
C ARG A 129 -6.85 18.21 0.56
N ARG A 130 -5.54 18.02 0.67
CA ARG A 130 -4.56 18.60 -0.27
C ARG A 130 -4.66 18.01 -1.67
N MET A 131 -5.01 16.72 -1.78
CA MET A 131 -5.11 16.04 -3.06
C MET A 131 -6.40 16.37 -3.81
N THR A 132 -7.49 16.73 -3.13
CA THR A 132 -8.76 17.13 -3.76
C THR A 132 -8.87 18.60 -4.12
N THR A 133 -7.96 19.46 -3.67
CA THR A 133 -7.96 20.90 -3.97
C THR A 133 -7.07 21.29 -5.15
N ARG A 134 -6.50 20.32 -5.87
CA ARG A 134 -5.67 20.54 -7.06
C ARG A 134 -6.48 20.51 -8.34
#